data_AF-A0ABD2NSM3-F1
#
_entry.id   AF-A0ABD2NSM3-F1
#
_cell.length_a   1.000
_cell.length_b   1.000
_cell.length_c   1.000
_cell.angle_alpha   90.00
_cell.angle_beta   90.00
_cell.angle_gamma   90.00
#
_symmetry.space_group_name_H-M   'P 1'
#
loop_
_entity.id
_entity.type
_entity.pdbx_description
1 polymer ?
#
loop_
_entity_poly.entity_id
_entity_poly.type
_entity_poly.pdbx_seq_one_letter_code
_entity_poly.pdbx_strand_id
1 'polypeptide(L)'
;MNPSSRPKIPRISQSQDMAEMMKKIDSLVNEHISDISNLDDLEQCPMPIPEYVNAKSKNAPPWQYSNKGFEIHLVQQINLLAFEPSFRSFKEAIIGVLDHLVDTVLTIERLETKLYIDYQQEVTFLKPTIAEEIIWNYKIQINALMDEQRIGPELRVQDFDKYMPLINGEDKIRIEKFLASPHTLDEFLELIQHFKTIADELPIINEHVISMGMYVMNRNELIGALVQAAENFRDVLVAKCTEDYLSLCKRLVRI
;
A
#
# COMPACT_ATOMS: atom_id res chain seq x y z
N MET A 1 38.77 54.83 37.03
CA MET A 1 37.61 54.18 36.38
C MET A 1 38.06 52.82 35.89
N ASN A 2 37.42 51.75 36.36
CA ASN A 2 37.92 50.37 36.31
C ASN A 2 37.43 49.67 35.02
N PRO A 3 38.29 48.99 34.24
CA PRO A 3 37.89 48.31 33.02
C PRO A 3 37.63 46.81 33.29
N SER A 4 36.50 46.45 33.90
CA SER A 4 36.13 45.03 34.03
C SER A 4 34.66 44.84 34.39
N SER A 5 33.83 44.58 33.38
CA SER A 5 32.54 43.88 33.53
C SER A 5 31.89 43.65 32.16
N ARG A 6 32.43 42.73 31.37
CA ARG A 6 31.61 42.09 30.32
C ARG A 6 30.72 41.04 31.00
N PRO A 7 29.41 41.01 30.73
CA PRO A 7 28.54 39.96 31.24
C PRO A 7 28.96 38.61 30.65
N LYS A 8 29.17 37.62 31.52
CA LYS A 8 29.38 36.22 31.11
C LYS A 8 28.04 35.67 30.63
N ILE A 9 27.90 35.45 29.32
CA ILE A 9 26.76 34.75 28.75
C ILE A 9 26.83 33.28 29.20
N PRO A 10 25.73 32.68 29.71
CA PRO A 10 25.69 31.26 30.01
C PRO A 10 25.92 30.47 28.71
N ARG A 11 26.94 29.61 28.66
CA ARG A 11 27.00 28.59 27.61
C ARG A 11 25.86 27.62 27.85
N ILE A 12 24.72 27.86 27.21
CA ILE A 12 23.64 26.88 27.11
C ILE A 12 24.20 25.73 26.28
N SER A 13 24.47 24.60 26.92
CA SER A 13 25.04 23.42 26.26
C SER A 13 23.98 22.79 25.34
N GLN A 14 24.09 23.05 24.04
CA GLN A 14 23.28 22.44 22.97
C GLN A 14 23.28 20.89 23.00
N SER A 15 24.16 20.26 23.80
CA SER A 15 24.16 18.81 24.01
C SER A 15 23.01 18.30 24.88
N GLN A 16 22.41 19.13 25.74
CA GLN A 16 21.28 18.71 26.59
C GLN A 16 19.97 18.67 25.80
N ASP A 17 19.73 19.65 24.91
CA ASP A 17 18.54 19.66 24.04
C ASP A 17 18.57 18.55 22.98
N MET A 18 19.75 18.22 22.43
CA MET A 18 19.88 17.10 21.49
C MET A 18 19.70 15.74 22.17
N ALA A 19 20.16 15.58 23.41
CA ALA A 19 19.91 14.35 24.17
C ALA A 19 18.43 14.17 24.53
N GLU A 20 17.71 15.26 24.79
CA GLU A 20 16.27 15.25 25.06
C GLU A 20 15.44 15.03 23.79
N MET A 21 15.87 15.59 22.65
CA MET A 21 15.25 15.35 21.35
C MET A 21 15.50 13.93 20.84
N MET A 22 16.71 13.39 21.00
CA MET A 22 17.02 11.98 20.68
C MET A 22 16.25 11.02 21.59
N LYS A 23 16.10 11.33 22.89
CA LYS A 23 15.20 10.56 23.78
C LYS A 23 13.74 10.59 23.33
N LYS A 24 13.26 11.71 22.77
CA LYS A 24 11.90 11.83 22.22
C LYS A 24 11.75 11.03 20.93
N ILE A 25 12.77 11.02 20.07
CA ILE A 25 12.79 10.20 18.86
C ILE A 25 12.85 8.72 19.24
N ASP A 26 13.71 8.32 20.18
CA ASP A 26 13.77 6.95 20.70
C ASP A 26 12.47 6.54 21.41
N SER A 27 11.78 7.47 22.08
CA SER A 27 10.45 7.21 22.68
C SER A 27 9.38 7.00 21.60
N LEU A 28 9.37 7.80 20.54
CA LEU A 28 8.41 7.67 19.43
C LEU A 28 8.66 6.41 18.61
N VAL A 29 9.95 6.08 18.40
CA VAL A 29 10.38 4.87 17.69
C VAL A 29 10.07 3.63 18.54
N ASN A 30 10.33 3.64 19.85
CA ASN A 30 10.03 2.49 20.72
C ASN A 30 8.53 2.34 21.04
N GLU A 31 7.73 3.41 21.12
CA GLU A 31 6.26 3.29 21.22
C GLU A 31 5.69 2.64 19.95
N HIS A 32 6.17 3.02 18.75
CA HIS A 32 5.66 2.44 17.50
C HIS A 32 6.25 1.07 17.15
N ILE A 33 7.45 0.72 17.64
CA ILE A 33 8.07 -0.61 17.43
C ILE A 33 7.57 -1.64 18.46
N SER A 34 7.31 -1.25 19.71
CA SER A 34 6.76 -2.18 20.73
C SER A 34 5.29 -2.56 20.50
N ASP A 35 4.56 -1.78 19.70
CA ASP A 35 3.23 -2.13 19.21
C ASP A 35 3.26 -3.19 18.07
N ILE A 36 4.43 -3.43 17.46
CA ILE A 36 4.62 -4.41 16.37
C ILE A 36 5.16 -5.75 16.90
N SER A 37 5.87 -5.76 18.03
CA SER A 37 6.61 -6.93 18.53
C SER A 37 5.82 -7.89 19.43
N ASN A 38 4.54 -7.65 19.74
CA ASN A 38 3.72 -8.56 20.55
C ASN A 38 2.84 -9.45 19.65
N LEU A 39 3.48 -10.31 18.85
CA LEU A 39 2.82 -11.30 17.98
C LEU A 39 2.77 -12.72 18.58
N ASP A 40 3.18 -12.91 19.84
CA ASP A 40 3.23 -14.24 20.47
C ASP A 40 1.94 -14.69 21.19
N ASP A 41 0.91 -13.85 21.29
CA ASP A 41 -0.35 -14.19 22.00
C ASP A 41 -1.54 -14.50 21.06
N LEU A 42 -1.30 -15.10 19.88
CA LEU A 42 -2.33 -15.34 18.86
C LEU A 42 -2.97 -16.74 18.83
N GLU A 43 -2.81 -17.58 19.86
CA GLU A 43 -3.40 -18.94 19.82
C GLU A 43 -4.77 -19.13 20.49
N GLN A 44 -5.36 -18.16 21.17
CA GLN A 44 -6.76 -18.29 21.62
C GLN A 44 -7.48 -16.94 21.80
N CYS A 45 -8.19 -16.48 20.77
CA CYS A 45 -9.26 -15.48 20.94
C CYS A 45 -10.38 -15.68 19.89
N PRO A 46 -11.66 -15.79 20.30
CA PRO A 46 -12.78 -16.05 19.39
C PRO A 46 -13.46 -14.75 18.89
N MET A 47 -12.70 -13.72 18.52
CA MET A 47 -13.23 -12.44 18.03
C MET A 47 -12.45 -11.90 16.83
N PRO A 48 -13.11 -11.27 15.84
CA PRO A 48 -12.47 -10.74 14.65
C PRO A 48 -11.55 -9.54 14.98
N ILE A 49 -10.38 -9.54 14.36
CA ILE A 49 -9.25 -8.61 14.54
C ILE A 49 -9.58 -7.09 14.38
N PRO A 50 -10.62 -6.63 13.65
CA PRO A 50 -10.91 -5.19 13.50
C PRO A 50 -11.16 -4.45 14.83
N GLU A 51 -11.56 -5.17 15.88
CA GLU A 51 -11.91 -4.56 17.16
C GLU A 51 -10.71 -4.35 18.09
N TYR A 52 -9.60 -5.07 17.88
CA TYR A 52 -8.40 -4.98 18.72
C TYR A 52 -7.58 -3.70 18.44
N VAL A 53 -7.46 -3.32 17.16
CA VAL A 53 -6.83 -2.06 16.73
C VAL A 53 -7.66 -0.84 17.18
N ASN A 54 -8.99 -0.98 17.20
CA ASN A 54 -9.91 0.08 17.62
C ASN A 54 -10.06 0.21 19.14
N ALA A 55 -9.79 -0.84 19.92
CA ALA A 55 -9.93 -0.81 21.38
C ALA A 55 -8.90 0.10 22.06
N LYS A 56 -7.67 0.20 21.55
CA LYS A 56 -6.66 1.14 22.06
C LYS A 56 -6.89 2.60 21.62
N SER A 57 -7.64 2.82 20.54
CA SER A 57 -8.02 4.17 20.07
C SER A 57 -9.12 4.84 20.91
N LYS A 58 -9.83 4.12 21.80
CA LYS A 58 -10.96 4.68 22.57
C LYS A 58 -10.53 5.58 23.74
N ASN A 59 -9.26 5.56 24.14
CA ASN A 59 -8.69 6.43 25.18
C ASN A 59 -7.75 7.52 24.62
N ALA A 60 -7.68 7.65 23.30
CA ALA A 60 -6.88 8.64 22.58
C ALA A 60 -7.61 10.00 22.53
N PRO A 61 -6.93 11.14 22.80
CA PRO A 61 -7.55 12.46 22.62
C PRO A 61 -7.97 12.70 21.16
N PRO A 62 -8.94 13.61 20.89
CA PRO A 62 -9.57 13.82 19.58
C PRO A 62 -8.63 14.19 18.42
N TRP A 63 -7.36 14.52 18.71
CA TRP A 63 -6.34 14.93 17.75
C TRP A 63 -5.37 13.81 17.36
N GLN A 64 -5.59 12.59 17.88
CA GLN A 64 -4.75 11.46 17.55
C GLN A 64 -5.10 11.02 16.12
N TYR A 65 -4.31 11.48 15.16
CA TYR A 65 -4.38 11.07 13.77
C TYR A 65 -4.30 9.54 13.71
N SER A 66 -5.47 8.90 13.56
CA SER A 66 -5.55 7.49 13.20
C SER A 66 -4.92 7.37 11.81
N ASN A 67 -3.74 6.75 11.75
CA ASN A 67 -3.05 6.55 10.49
C ASN A 67 -3.94 5.66 9.61
N LYS A 68 -4.39 6.20 8.46
CA LYS A 68 -5.29 5.50 7.55
C LYS A 68 -4.62 4.32 6.81
N GLY A 69 -3.35 4.04 7.12
CA GLY A 69 -2.53 3.06 6.41
C GLY A 69 -2.11 3.56 5.04
N PHE A 70 -1.13 2.89 4.45
CA PHE A 70 -0.70 3.11 3.08
C PHE A 70 -1.65 2.40 2.13
N GLU A 71 -2.36 3.18 1.31
CA GLU A 71 -3.27 2.62 0.31
C GLU A 71 -2.46 2.01 -0.84
N ILE A 72 -2.78 0.76 -1.17
CA ILE A 72 -2.23 0.03 -2.32
C ILE A 72 -3.38 -0.56 -3.12
N HIS A 73 -3.30 -0.46 -4.43
CA HIS A 73 -4.27 -1.04 -5.35
C HIS A 73 -3.71 -2.32 -5.94
N LEU A 74 -4.52 -3.37 -5.96
CA LEU A 74 -4.23 -4.57 -6.71
C LEU A 74 -4.81 -4.41 -8.12
N VAL A 75 -3.95 -4.46 -9.13
CA VAL A 75 -4.29 -4.22 -10.54
C VAL A 75 -3.78 -5.35 -11.43
N GLN A 76 -4.42 -5.55 -12.58
CA GLN A 76 -3.95 -6.48 -13.61
C GLN A 76 -3.09 -5.73 -14.63
N GLN A 77 -1.80 -6.08 -14.73
CA GLN A 77 -0.86 -5.54 -15.71
C GLN A 77 -0.29 -6.68 -16.57
N ILE A 78 -0.52 -6.63 -17.88
CA ILE A 78 0.05 -7.60 -18.86
C ILE A 78 -0.12 -9.05 -18.39
N ASN A 79 -1.36 -9.44 -18.12
CA ASN A 79 -1.73 -10.78 -17.68
C ASN A 79 -1.13 -11.24 -16.33
N LEU A 80 -0.64 -10.30 -15.51
CA LEU A 80 -0.10 -10.54 -14.18
C LEU A 80 -0.75 -9.60 -13.16
N LEU A 81 -0.76 -10.00 -11.89
CA LEU A 81 -1.19 -9.13 -10.80
C LEU A 81 -0.01 -8.27 -10.33
N ALA A 82 -0.27 -6.99 -10.16
CA ALA A 82 0.70 -6.01 -9.72
C ALA A 82 0.10 -5.08 -8.66
N PHE A 83 0.97 -4.51 -7.83
CA PHE A 83 0.60 -3.53 -6.81
C PHE A 83 0.93 -2.12 -7.29
N GLU A 84 -0.03 -1.21 -7.14
CA GLU A 84 0.10 0.20 -7.47
C GLU A 84 -0.30 1.06 -6.25
N PRO A 85 0.63 1.83 -5.65
CA PRO A 85 2.06 1.91 -5.97
C PRO A 85 2.82 0.63 -5.59
N SER A 86 3.98 0.42 -6.21
CA SER A 86 4.84 -0.71 -5.85
C SER A 86 5.41 -0.56 -4.43
N PHE A 87 5.62 -1.66 -3.71
CA PHE A 87 6.26 -1.63 -2.39
C PHE A 87 7.63 -0.95 -2.40
N ARG A 88 8.38 -1.09 -3.50
CA ARG A 88 9.66 -0.40 -3.70
C ARG A 88 9.50 1.11 -3.67
N SER A 89 8.47 1.64 -4.33
CA SER A 89 8.19 3.08 -4.36
C SER A 89 7.94 3.64 -2.95
N PHE A 90 7.24 2.88 -2.09
CA PHE A 90 7.06 3.29 -0.69
C PHE A 90 8.39 3.31 0.09
N LYS A 91 9.24 2.28 -0.09
CA LYS A 91 10.56 2.26 0.55
C LYS A 91 11.40 3.47 0.14
N GLU A 92 11.48 3.74 -1.16
CA GLU A 92 12.23 4.88 -1.69
C GLU A 92 11.67 6.21 -1.19
N ALA A 93 10.34 6.35 -1.11
CA ALA A 93 9.70 7.56 -0.57
C ALA A 93 10.03 7.78 0.91
N ILE A 94 9.90 6.76 1.76
CA ILE A 94 10.15 6.88 3.21
C ILE A 94 11.64 7.16 3.48
N ILE A 95 12.54 6.46 2.77
CA ILE A 95 13.99 6.72 2.87
C ILE A 95 14.30 8.14 2.38
N GLY A 96 13.68 8.58 1.29
CA GLY A 96 13.83 9.94 0.77
C GLY A 96 13.35 11.01 1.76
N VAL A 97 12.30 10.75 2.53
CA VAL A 97 11.86 11.65 3.62
C VAL A 97 12.93 11.75 4.70
N LEU A 98 13.55 10.64 5.09
CA LEU A 98 14.64 10.64 6.07
C LEU A 98 15.84 11.48 5.57
N ASP A 99 16.22 11.31 4.32
CA ASP A 99 17.31 12.09 3.70
C ASP A 99 16.96 13.58 3.64
N HIS A 100 15.73 13.90 3.24
CA HIS A 100 15.27 15.28 3.18
C HIS A 100 15.21 15.96 4.56
N LEU A 101 14.87 15.21 5.62
CA LEU A 101 14.89 15.73 6.99
C LEU A 101 16.32 16.10 7.40
N VAL A 102 17.31 15.24 7.11
CA VAL A 102 18.71 15.52 7.41
C VAL A 102 19.18 16.78 6.67
N ASP A 103 18.90 16.88 5.38
CA ASP A 103 19.25 18.05 4.57
C ASP A 103 18.55 19.33 5.06
N THR A 104 17.29 19.23 5.46
CA THR A 104 16.51 20.37 5.96
C THR A 104 17.12 20.91 7.24
N VAL A 105 17.51 20.06 8.19
CA VAL A 105 18.12 20.54 9.44
C VAL A 105 19.46 21.25 9.19
N LEU A 106 20.21 20.82 8.17
CA LEU A 106 21.48 21.45 7.77
C LEU A 106 21.32 22.78 7.05
N THR A 107 20.12 23.11 6.54
CA THR A 107 19.83 24.36 5.82
C THR A 107 19.13 25.41 6.68
N ILE A 108 18.84 25.10 7.95
CA ILE A 108 18.26 26.07 8.88
C ILE A 108 19.33 27.08 9.30
N GLU A 109 19.06 28.37 9.09
CA GLU A 109 19.93 29.45 9.56
C GLU A 109 19.94 29.53 11.09
N ARG A 110 21.10 29.87 11.65
CA ARG A 110 21.25 30.12 13.08
C ARG A 110 20.41 31.31 13.53
N LEU A 111 19.78 31.18 14.71
CA LEU A 111 18.93 32.24 15.27
C LEU A 111 19.70 33.55 15.45
N GLU A 112 20.99 33.46 15.84
CA GLU A 112 21.84 34.63 16.06
C GLU A 112 22.02 35.50 14.81
N THR A 113 21.97 34.89 13.61
CA THR A 113 22.05 35.59 12.31
C THR A 113 20.77 36.38 12.01
N LYS A 114 19.62 36.01 12.59
CA LYS A 114 18.35 36.73 12.41
C LYS A 114 18.02 37.70 13.55
N LEU A 115 18.51 37.42 14.76
CA LEU A 115 18.12 38.15 15.96
C LEU A 115 18.99 39.39 16.21
N TYR A 116 20.26 39.36 15.84
CA TYR A 116 21.21 40.44 16.13
C TYR A 116 21.55 41.22 14.86
N ILE A 117 21.14 42.49 14.81
CA ILE A 117 21.39 43.40 13.69
C ILE A 117 22.90 43.67 13.49
N ASP A 118 23.67 43.62 14.59
CA ASP A 118 25.11 43.87 14.59
C ASP A 118 25.95 42.58 14.42
N TYR A 119 25.33 41.46 14.01
CA TYR A 119 26.03 40.20 13.80
C TYR A 119 26.94 40.29 12.56
N GLN A 120 28.21 40.60 12.76
CA GLN A 120 29.19 40.81 11.67
C GLN A 120 29.76 39.52 11.05
N GLN A 121 29.26 38.34 11.43
CA GLN A 121 29.67 37.09 10.79
C GLN A 121 28.75 36.78 9.60
N GLU A 122 29.32 36.13 8.59
CA GLU A 122 28.58 35.62 7.44
C GLU A 122 27.41 34.72 7.88
N VAL A 123 26.39 34.60 7.01
CA VAL A 123 25.23 33.74 7.26
C VAL A 123 25.72 32.31 7.55
N THR A 124 25.40 31.81 8.75
CA THR A 124 25.80 30.47 9.17
C THR A 124 24.57 29.60 9.42
N PHE A 125 24.63 28.37 8.92
CA PHE A 125 23.59 27.36 9.12
C PHE A 125 23.85 26.54 10.38
N LEU A 126 22.81 25.84 10.84
CA LEU A 126 22.92 24.83 11.88
C LEU A 126 23.89 23.72 11.42
N LYS A 127 24.71 23.26 12.35
CA LYS A 127 25.63 22.13 12.15
C LYS A 127 25.40 21.09 13.25
N PRO A 128 24.24 20.43 13.28
CA PRO A 128 24.03 19.31 14.19
C PRO A 128 25.05 18.21 13.89
N THR A 129 25.60 17.60 14.93
CA THR A 129 26.42 16.41 14.79
C THR A 129 25.49 15.21 14.65
N ILE A 130 25.16 14.84 13.42
CA ILE A 130 24.39 13.63 13.12
C ILE A 130 25.38 12.57 12.65
N ALA A 131 25.52 11.48 13.40
CA ALA A 131 26.40 10.38 13.00
C ALA A 131 25.78 9.63 11.81
N GLU A 132 26.55 9.46 10.74
CA GLU A 132 26.11 8.74 9.53
C GLU A 132 25.67 7.31 9.83
N GLU A 133 26.32 6.67 10.81
CA GLU A 133 25.99 5.32 11.28
C GLU A 133 24.54 5.22 11.78
N ILE A 134 24.03 6.26 12.45
CA ILE A 134 22.67 6.29 12.99
C ILE A 134 21.65 6.32 11.83
N ILE A 135 21.88 7.21 10.85
CA ILE A 135 21.02 7.32 9.67
C ILE A 135 21.01 6.01 8.90
N TRP A 136 22.20 5.41 8.69
CA TRP A 136 22.33 4.13 8.01
C TRP A 136 21.56 3.01 8.73
N ASN A 137 21.64 2.95 10.05
CA ASN A 137 20.94 1.95 10.84
C ASN A 137 19.41 2.11 10.73
N TYR A 138 18.89 3.35 10.75
CA TYR A 138 17.47 3.60 10.52
C TYR A 138 17.03 3.20 9.11
N LYS A 139 17.83 3.47 8.07
CA LYS A 139 17.52 3.00 6.71
C LYS A 139 17.43 1.48 6.63
N ILE A 140 18.31 0.75 7.32
CA ILE A 140 18.25 -0.72 7.39
C ILE A 140 16.97 -1.17 8.08
N GLN A 141 16.64 -0.60 9.24
CA GLN A 141 15.44 -0.95 10.00
C GLN A 141 14.16 -0.69 9.20
N ILE A 142 14.08 0.46 8.51
CA ILE A 142 12.96 0.79 7.63
C ILE A 142 12.83 -0.24 6.51
N ASN A 143 13.94 -0.62 5.87
CA ASN A 143 13.89 -1.64 4.81
C ASN A 143 13.39 -2.98 5.34
N ALA A 144 13.93 -3.45 6.46
CA ALA A 144 13.56 -4.72 7.08
C ALA A 144 12.07 -4.74 7.45
N LEU A 145 11.57 -3.69 8.10
CA LEU A 145 10.18 -3.54 8.49
C LEU A 145 9.25 -3.50 7.27
N MET A 146 9.63 -2.80 6.21
CA MET A 146 8.86 -2.76 4.97
C MET A 146 8.82 -4.12 4.25
N ASP A 147 9.90 -4.91 4.33
CA ASP A 147 9.96 -6.26 3.75
C ASP A 147 9.08 -7.25 4.50
N GLU A 148 9.07 -7.19 5.83
CA GLU A 148 8.19 -8.01 6.67
C GLU A 148 6.72 -7.68 6.41
N GLN A 149 6.39 -6.40 6.37
CA GLN A 149 5.00 -5.93 6.25
C GLN A 149 4.42 -6.13 4.84
N ARG A 150 5.28 -6.33 3.82
CA ARG A 150 4.87 -6.68 2.45
C ARG A 150 4.26 -8.08 2.34
N ILE A 151 4.66 -9.02 3.21
CA ILE A 151 4.28 -10.44 3.10
C ILE A 151 2.75 -10.60 3.22
N GLY A 152 2.11 -9.87 4.13
CA GLY A 152 0.67 -9.95 4.37
C GLY A 152 -0.18 -9.65 3.12
N PRO A 153 0.01 -8.47 2.49
CA PRO A 153 -0.61 -8.16 1.20
C PRO A 153 -0.37 -9.22 0.12
N GLU A 154 0.87 -9.72 -0.03
CA GLU A 154 1.18 -10.70 -1.07
C GLU A 154 0.46 -12.04 -0.89
N LEU A 155 0.28 -12.47 0.34
CA LEU A 155 -0.49 -13.70 0.62
C LEU A 155 -1.97 -13.55 0.24
N ARG A 156 -2.55 -12.34 0.34
CA ARG A 156 -3.95 -12.08 -0.04
C ARG A 156 -4.19 -12.07 -1.56
N VAL A 157 -3.13 -12.09 -2.36
CA VAL A 157 -3.24 -12.27 -3.82
C VAL A 157 -3.81 -13.65 -4.15
N GLN A 158 -3.53 -14.65 -3.31
CA GLN A 158 -4.00 -16.03 -3.49
C GLN A 158 -5.52 -16.16 -3.46
N ASP A 159 -6.24 -15.17 -2.91
CA ASP A 159 -7.70 -15.11 -2.93
C ASP A 159 -8.26 -15.13 -4.38
N PHE A 160 -7.43 -14.80 -5.38
CA PHE A 160 -7.78 -14.79 -6.80
C PHE A 160 -7.27 -16.00 -7.59
N ASP A 161 -6.65 -16.99 -6.95
CA ASP A 161 -6.07 -18.17 -7.63
C ASP A 161 -7.13 -18.92 -8.46
N LYS A 162 -8.38 -19.00 -7.97
CA LYS A 162 -9.53 -19.59 -8.69
C LYS A 162 -9.81 -18.90 -10.03
N TYR A 163 -9.49 -17.61 -10.16
CA TYR A 163 -9.78 -16.77 -11.32
C TYR A 163 -8.53 -16.47 -12.16
N MET A 164 -7.41 -17.14 -11.87
CA MET A 164 -6.17 -17.01 -12.65
C MET A 164 -6.35 -17.24 -14.16
N PRO A 165 -7.21 -18.17 -14.65
CA PRO A 165 -7.47 -18.31 -16.08
C PRO A 165 -8.00 -17.05 -16.78
N LEU A 166 -8.70 -16.18 -16.04
CA LEU A 166 -9.17 -14.87 -16.55
C LEU A 166 -8.02 -13.86 -16.52
N ILE A 167 -7.17 -13.90 -15.49
CA ILE A 167 -6.06 -12.97 -15.30
C ILE A 167 -4.95 -13.22 -16.34
N ASN A 168 -4.55 -14.49 -16.53
CA ASN A 168 -3.44 -14.86 -17.40
C ASN A 168 -3.81 -14.85 -18.90
N GLY A 169 -5.11 -14.74 -19.22
CA GLY A 169 -5.63 -14.76 -20.58
C GLY A 169 -5.86 -16.16 -21.16
N GLU A 170 -5.77 -17.23 -20.36
CA GLU A 170 -6.07 -18.60 -20.79
C GLU A 170 -7.53 -18.74 -21.23
N ASP A 171 -8.46 -18.11 -20.53
CA ASP A 171 -9.88 -18.17 -20.92
C ASP A 171 -10.14 -17.46 -22.25
N LYS A 172 -9.40 -16.39 -22.54
CA LYS A 172 -9.46 -15.74 -23.86
C LYS A 172 -9.05 -16.73 -24.95
N ILE A 173 -7.92 -17.42 -24.76
CA ILE A 173 -7.42 -18.42 -25.70
C ILE A 173 -8.39 -19.61 -25.82
N ARG A 174 -8.99 -20.03 -24.70
CA ARG A 174 -9.99 -21.10 -24.66
C ARG A 174 -11.23 -20.75 -25.47
N ILE A 175 -11.75 -19.54 -25.30
CA ILE A 175 -12.91 -19.03 -26.05
C ILE A 175 -12.58 -18.91 -27.54
N GLU A 176 -11.43 -18.33 -27.90
CA GLU A 176 -11.03 -18.21 -29.30
C GLU A 176 -10.94 -19.57 -30.00
N LYS A 177 -10.40 -20.59 -29.31
CA LYS A 177 -10.36 -21.97 -29.82
C LYS A 177 -11.74 -22.60 -29.93
N PHE A 178 -12.61 -22.36 -28.96
CA PHE A 178 -13.99 -22.84 -28.97
C PHE A 178 -14.75 -22.24 -30.16
N LEU A 179 -14.68 -20.92 -30.35
CA LEU A 179 -15.36 -20.23 -31.45
C LEU A 179 -14.87 -20.65 -32.85
N ALA A 180 -13.67 -21.24 -32.96
CA ALA A 180 -13.13 -21.72 -34.23
C ALA A 180 -13.74 -23.05 -34.71
N SER A 181 -14.39 -23.80 -33.81
CA SER A 181 -15.01 -25.10 -34.13
C SER A 181 -16.53 -25.04 -34.00
N PRO A 182 -17.28 -25.86 -34.76
CA PRO A 182 -18.72 -25.97 -34.56
C PRO A 182 -19.02 -26.71 -33.26
N HIS A 183 -19.87 -26.12 -32.42
CA HIS A 183 -20.26 -26.64 -31.11
C HIS A 183 -21.77 -26.76 -30.98
N THR A 184 -22.21 -27.55 -30.00
CA THR A 184 -23.63 -27.76 -29.68
C THR A 184 -24.16 -26.64 -28.77
N LEU A 185 -25.49 -26.47 -28.73
CA LEU A 185 -26.13 -25.46 -27.86
C LEU A 185 -25.74 -25.68 -26.39
N ASP A 186 -25.74 -26.94 -25.97
CA ASP A 186 -25.49 -27.30 -24.58
C ASP A 186 -24.06 -26.90 -24.17
N GLU A 187 -23.07 -27.11 -25.03
CA GLU A 187 -21.68 -26.64 -24.80
C GLU A 187 -21.58 -25.12 -24.69
N PHE A 188 -22.34 -24.36 -25.52
CA PHE A 188 -22.42 -22.91 -25.38
C PHE A 188 -23.05 -22.51 -24.05
N LEU A 189 -24.15 -23.16 -23.65
CA LEU A 189 -24.86 -22.87 -22.41
C LEU A 189 -23.98 -23.11 -21.18
N GLU A 190 -23.22 -24.21 -21.16
CA GLU A 190 -22.28 -24.51 -20.08
C GLU A 190 -21.22 -23.40 -19.91
N LEU A 191 -20.61 -22.94 -21.01
CA LEU A 191 -19.59 -21.88 -20.96
C LEU A 191 -20.20 -20.51 -20.61
N ILE A 192 -21.36 -20.17 -21.16
CA ILE A 192 -22.07 -18.93 -20.82
C ILE A 192 -22.45 -18.92 -19.34
N GLN A 193 -22.93 -20.04 -18.82
CA GLN A 193 -23.27 -20.18 -17.41
C GLN A 193 -22.03 -20.07 -16.53
N HIS A 194 -20.91 -20.67 -16.93
CA HIS A 194 -19.64 -20.57 -16.21
C HIS A 194 -19.19 -19.11 -16.03
N PHE A 195 -19.11 -18.32 -17.12
CA PHE A 195 -18.70 -16.92 -17.03
C PHE A 195 -19.72 -16.04 -16.30
N LYS A 196 -21.02 -16.35 -16.43
CA LYS A 196 -22.06 -15.67 -15.66
C LYS A 196 -21.87 -15.90 -14.15
N THR A 197 -21.67 -17.16 -13.73
CA THR A 197 -21.44 -17.48 -12.32
C THR A 197 -20.22 -16.75 -11.78
N ILE A 198 -19.13 -16.66 -12.55
CA ILE A 198 -17.94 -15.89 -12.15
C ILE A 198 -18.28 -14.41 -11.94
N ALA A 199 -18.99 -13.78 -12.88
CA ALA A 199 -19.36 -12.37 -12.79
C ALA A 199 -20.29 -12.08 -11.59
N ASP A 200 -21.19 -13.00 -11.27
CA ASP A 200 -22.15 -12.87 -10.16
C ASP A 200 -21.50 -13.15 -8.79
N GLU A 201 -20.60 -14.14 -8.69
CA GLU A 201 -19.97 -14.56 -7.42
C GLU A 201 -18.81 -13.66 -6.97
N LEU A 202 -17.98 -13.21 -7.91
CA LEU A 202 -16.71 -12.52 -7.62
C LEU A 202 -16.89 -11.25 -6.75
N PRO A 203 -17.86 -10.36 -7.00
CA PRO A 203 -18.05 -9.16 -6.18
C PRO A 203 -18.59 -9.42 -4.78
N ILE A 204 -19.21 -10.58 -4.56
CA ILE A 204 -19.93 -10.93 -3.33
C ILE A 204 -19.01 -11.65 -2.35
N ILE A 205 -18.17 -12.57 -2.85
CA ILE A 205 -17.33 -13.43 -2.02
C ILE A 205 -16.09 -12.68 -1.53
N ASN A 206 -15.57 -11.74 -2.30
CA ASN A 206 -14.30 -11.08 -2.03
C ASN A 206 -14.50 -9.72 -1.34
N GLU A 207 -13.84 -9.51 -0.20
CA GLU A 207 -13.81 -8.19 0.46
C GLU A 207 -13.14 -7.14 -0.43
N HIS A 208 -13.80 -6.02 -0.66
CA HIS A 208 -13.33 -4.99 -1.59
C HIS A 208 -12.07 -4.26 -1.09
N VAL A 209 -11.97 -4.08 0.22
CA VAL A 209 -10.84 -3.41 0.88
C VAL A 209 -10.41 -4.23 2.08
N ILE A 210 -9.12 -4.57 2.17
CA ILE A 210 -8.53 -5.30 3.29
C ILE A 210 -7.44 -4.45 3.94
N SER A 211 -7.45 -4.36 5.27
CA SER A 211 -6.34 -3.78 6.04
C SER A 211 -5.39 -4.88 6.51
N MET A 212 -4.09 -4.75 6.21
CA MET A 212 -3.02 -5.68 6.61
C MET A 212 -1.82 -4.89 7.13
N GLY A 213 -1.62 -4.89 8.45
CA GLY A 213 -0.54 -4.15 9.10
C GLY A 213 -0.62 -2.66 8.76
N MET A 214 0.41 -2.12 8.13
CA MET A 214 0.45 -0.73 7.69
C MET A 214 -0.22 -0.45 6.34
N TYR A 215 -0.66 -1.48 5.61
CA TYR A 215 -1.23 -1.32 4.27
C TYR A 215 -2.74 -1.49 4.27
N VAL A 216 -3.41 -0.68 3.46
CA VAL A 216 -4.81 -0.87 3.08
C VAL A 216 -4.84 -1.26 1.62
N MET A 217 -5.16 -2.53 1.35
CA MET A 217 -5.28 -3.05 0.00
C MET A 217 -6.67 -2.83 -0.55
N ASN A 218 -6.74 -2.08 -1.63
CA ASN A 218 -7.94 -1.88 -2.43
C ASN A 218 -7.94 -2.85 -3.61
N ARG A 219 -9.01 -3.64 -3.73
CA ARG A 219 -9.15 -4.71 -4.74
C ARG A 219 -10.26 -4.41 -5.76
N ASN A 220 -10.91 -3.26 -5.64
CA ASN A 220 -12.09 -2.88 -6.42
C ASN A 220 -11.80 -2.86 -7.92
N GLU A 221 -10.65 -2.32 -8.30
CA GLU A 221 -10.27 -2.19 -9.70
C GLU A 221 -10.03 -3.56 -10.34
N LEU A 222 -9.30 -4.45 -9.67
CA LEU A 222 -9.13 -5.83 -10.13
C LEU A 222 -10.47 -6.57 -10.23
N ILE A 223 -11.29 -6.52 -9.17
CA ILE A 223 -12.59 -7.19 -9.17
C ILE A 223 -13.45 -6.67 -10.33
N GLY A 224 -13.51 -5.35 -10.53
CA GLY A 224 -14.24 -4.74 -11.63
C GLY A 224 -13.71 -5.16 -12.99
N ALA A 225 -12.39 -5.21 -13.18
CA ALA A 225 -11.77 -5.65 -14.42
C ALA A 225 -12.10 -7.12 -14.74
N LEU A 226 -12.05 -8.01 -13.74
CA LEU A 226 -12.37 -9.43 -13.88
C LEU A 226 -13.85 -9.67 -14.19
N VAL A 227 -14.75 -8.95 -13.51
CA VAL A 227 -16.19 -9.01 -13.83
C VAL A 227 -16.43 -8.56 -15.26
N GLN A 228 -15.87 -7.42 -15.66
CA GLN A 228 -16.04 -6.91 -17.02
C GLN A 228 -15.49 -7.90 -18.07
N ALA A 229 -14.35 -8.54 -17.79
CA ALA A 229 -13.79 -9.56 -18.68
C ALA A 229 -14.73 -10.78 -18.82
N ALA A 230 -15.25 -11.30 -17.70
CA ALA A 230 -16.20 -12.40 -17.71
C ALA A 230 -17.50 -12.05 -18.47
N GLU A 231 -18.03 -10.84 -18.27
CA GLU A 231 -19.22 -10.37 -19.01
C GLU A 231 -18.95 -10.23 -20.51
N ASN A 232 -17.79 -9.68 -20.89
CA ASN A 232 -17.42 -9.58 -22.30
C ASN A 232 -17.33 -10.96 -22.95
N PHE A 233 -16.76 -11.95 -22.26
CA PHE A 233 -16.67 -13.33 -22.75
C PHE A 233 -18.04 -13.98 -22.90
N ARG A 234 -18.92 -13.81 -21.90
CA ARG A 234 -20.32 -14.23 -21.97
C ARG A 234 -21.03 -13.64 -23.20
N ASP A 235 -20.89 -12.33 -23.41
CA ASP A 235 -21.60 -11.62 -24.48
C ASP A 235 -21.10 -12.03 -25.86
N VAL A 236 -19.80 -12.27 -26.02
CA VAL A 236 -19.22 -12.84 -27.25
C VAL A 236 -19.79 -14.24 -27.55
N LEU A 237 -19.89 -15.11 -26.55
CA LEU A 237 -20.45 -16.46 -26.70
C LEU A 237 -21.94 -16.40 -27.08
N VAL A 238 -22.72 -15.53 -26.43
CA VAL A 238 -24.15 -15.33 -26.74
C VAL A 238 -24.34 -14.79 -28.16
N ALA A 239 -23.55 -13.78 -28.57
CA ALA A 239 -23.61 -13.23 -29.91
C ALA A 239 -23.31 -14.29 -30.97
N LYS A 240 -22.27 -15.11 -30.75
CA LYS A 240 -21.95 -16.20 -31.69
C LYS A 240 -23.04 -17.27 -31.75
N CYS A 241 -23.52 -17.71 -30.60
CA CYS A 241 -24.59 -18.69 -30.49
C CYS A 241 -25.83 -18.22 -31.27
N THR A 242 -26.29 -16.99 -31.02
CA THR A 242 -27.46 -16.43 -31.71
C THR A 242 -27.25 -16.30 -33.22
N GLU A 243 -26.07 -15.90 -33.69
CA GLU A 243 -25.74 -15.86 -35.10
C GLU A 243 -25.84 -17.24 -35.76
N ASP A 244 -25.26 -18.26 -35.14
CA ASP A 244 -25.23 -19.62 -35.67
C ASP A 244 -26.64 -20.23 -35.76
N TYR A 245 -27.47 -20.07 -34.71
CA TYR A 245 -28.86 -20.55 -34.73
C TYR A 245 -29.75 -19.77 -35.69
N LEU A 246 -29.62 -18.45 -35.79
CA LEU A 246 -30.35 -17.66 -36.77
C LEU A 246 -29.97 -18.05 -38.20
N SER A 247 -28.69 -18.34 -38.47
CA SER A 247 -28.23 -18.83 -39.77
C SER A 247 -28.80 -20.20 -40.12
N LEU A 248 -28.94 -21.09 -39.13
CA LEU A 248 -29.56 -22.40 -39.28
C LEU A 248 -31.05 -22.26 -39.61
N CYS A 249 -31.79 -21.47 -38.84
CA CYS A 249 -33.21 -21.21 -39.10
C CYS A 249 -33.44 -20.61 -40.49
N LYS A 250 -32.62 -19.63 -40.92
CA LYS A 250 -32.71 -19.03 -42.26
C LYS A 250 -32.49 -20.04 -43.38
N ARG A 251 -31.61 -21.03 -43.18
CA ARG A 251 -31.40 -22.13 -44.15
C ARG A 251 -32.60 -23.06 -44.21
N LEU A 252 -33.19 -23.39 -43.07
CA LEU A 252 -34.36 -24.27 -42.98
C LEU A 252 -35.63 -23.63 -43.58
N VAL A 253 -35.80 -22.31 -43.45
CA VAL A 253 -36.96 -21.58 -44.01
C VAL A 253 -36.88 -21.38 -45.54
N ARG A 254 -35.71 -21.63 -46.15
CA ARG A 254 -35.51 -21.51 -47.61
C ARG A 254 -35.73 -22.81 -48.40
N ILE A 255 -36.18 -23.88 -47.73
CA ILE A 255 -36.57 -25.17 -48.30
C ILE A 255 -38.09 -25.26 -48.25
#